data_AF-A0A7V3T3X5-F1
#
_entry.id   AF-A0A7V3T3X5-F1
#
_cell.length_a   1.000
_cell.length_b   1.000
_cell.length_c   1.000
_cell.angle_alpha   90.00
_cell.angle_beta   90.00
_cell.angle_gamma   90.00
#
_symmetry.space_group_name_H-M   'P 1'
#
loop_
_entity.id
_entity.type
_entity.pdbx_description
1 polymer ?
#
loop_
_entity_poly.entity_id
_entity_poly.type
_entity_poly.pdbx_seq_one_letter_code
_entity_poly.pdbx_strand_id
1 'polypeptide(L)'
;MPKLSSSGPAMPAASGNNSNRTDAMILCLGTTPAVQRVMVFRQVVLDQVNRAVATYQGAAGKAVNVAKVLQVLGATPVAIGFLGGATGEFLRATLAAQGIETDFVT
;
A
#
# COMPACT_ATOMS: atom_id res chain seq x y z
N MET A 1 25.33 -48.44 16.99
CA MET A 1 23.89 -48.76 17.01
C MET A 1 23.10 -47.46 17.16
N PRO A 2 21.97 -47.27 16.46
CA PRO A 2 21.89 -46.55 15.19
C PRO A 2 21.39 -45.10 15.29
N LYS A 3 21.83 -44.27 14.34
CA LYS A 3 21.28 -42.94 14.04
C LYS A 3 19.83 -43.10 13.54
N LEU A 4 18.85 -42.51 14.22
CA LEU A 4 17.51 -42.35 13.67
C LEU A 4 17.52 -41.17 12.70
N SER A 5 17.66 -41.48 11.41
CA SER A 5 17.13 -40.64 10.33
C SER A 5 15.64 -40.94 10.19
N SER A 6 14.79 -39.98 10.53
CA SER A 6 13.39 -40.00 10.12
C SER A 6 13.11 -38.72 9.36
N SER A 7 13.22 -38.84 8.04
CA SER A 7 12.64 -37.93 7.06
C SER A 7 11.19 -37.61 7.44
N GLY A 8 10.91 -36.35 7.78
CA GLY A 8 9.54 -35.88 7.87
C GLY A 8 8.83 -36.05 6.51
N PRO A 9 7.50 -36.21 6.49
CA PRO A 9 6.77 -36.32 5.24
C PRO A 9 7.03 -35.06 4.40
N ALA A 10 7.42 -35.27 3.14
CA ALA A 10 7.46 -34.20 2.16
C ALA A 10 6.08 -33.54 2.11
N MET A 11 6.04 -32.21 2.28
CA MET A 11 4.87 -31.41 1.95
C MET A 11 4.41 -31.79 0.54
N PRO A 12 3.13 -32.09 0.30
CA PRO A 12 2.67 -32.32 -1.05
C PRO A 12 2.96 -31.06 -1.84
N ALA A 13 3.75 -31.20 -2.92
CA ALA A 13 3.86 -30.16 -3.92
C ALA A 13 2.44 -29.79 -4.33
N ALA A 14 2.09 -28.51 -4.23
CA ALA A 14 0.82 -27.99 -4.71
C ALA A 14 0.79 -28.14 -6.23
N SER A 15 0.51 -29.36 -6.70
CA SER A 15 0.18 -29.67 -8.08
C SER A 15 -1.26 -29.26 -8.30
N GLY A 16 -1.42 -27.96 -8.52
CA GLY A 16 -2.66 -27.34 -8.98
C GLY A 16 -2.34 -26.57 -10.23
N ASN A 17 -2.39 -27.26 -11.38
CA ASN A 17 -2.40 -26.63 -12.68
C ASN A 17 -3.61 -25.70 -12.77
N ASN A 18 -3.39 -24.39 -12.73
CA ASN A 18 -4.45 -23.40 -12.93
C ASN A 18 -4.03 -22.40 -14.02
N SER A 19 -3.79 -22.92 -15.21
CA SER A 19 -3.45 -22.16 -16.42
C SER A 19 -4.64 -21.37 -17.01
N ASN A 20 -5.63 -20.98 -16.19
CA ASN A 20 -6.77 -20.17 -16.63
C ASN A 20 -7.36 -19.28 -15.53
N ARG A 21 -6.52 -18.75 -14.63
CA ARG A 21 -6.87 -17.50 -13.94
C ARG A 21 -6.50 -16.39 -14.90
N THR A 22 -7.49 -15.79 -15.57
CA THR A 22 -7.37 -14.39 -15.98
C THR A 22 -6.80 -13.66 -14.76
N ASP A 23 -5.68 -12.97 -14.90
CA ASP A 23 -5.10 -12.21 -13.80
C ASP A 23 -6.18 -11.26 -13.30
N ALA A 24 -6.77 -11.59 -12.15
CA ALA A 24 -7.99 -10.94 -11.71
C ALA A 24 -7.59 -9.55 -11.22
N MET A 25 -7.91 -8.53 -12.02
CA MET A 25 -7.60 -7.15 -11.70
C MET A 25 -8.35 -6.70 -10.43
N ILE A 26 -7.62 -6.06 -9.51
CA ILE A 26 -8.21 -5.53 -8.27
C ILE A 26 -8.26 -4.01 -8.35
N LEU A 27 -9.48 -3.45 -8.36
CA LEU A 27 -9.71 -2.02 -8.34
C LEU A 27 -9.90 -1.52 -6.91
N CYS A 28 -9.09 -0.55 -6.50
CA CYS A 28 -9.18 0.11 -5.21
C CYS A 28 -9.84 1.49 -5.39
N LEU A 29 -11.17 1.55 -5.26
CA LEU A 29 -11.94 2.78 -5.41
C LEU A 29 -12.00 3.59 -4.11
N GLY A 30 -11.61 4.87 -4.17
CA GLY A 30 -11.78 5.81 -3.07
C GLY A 30 -12.05 7.24 -3.56
N THR A 31 -13.13 7.84 -3.08
CA THR A 31 -13.54 9.21 -3.45
C THR A 31 -12.80 10.30 -2.69
N THR A 32 -12.04 9.93 -1.66
CA THR A 32 -11.35 10.86 -0.76
C THR A 32 -9.88 10.51 -0.57
N PRO A 33 -9.07 10.43 -1.64
CA PRO A 33 -7.62 10.36 -1.49
C PRO A 33 -7.12 11.67 -0.85
N ALA A 34 -6.09 11.57 -0.01
CA ALA A 34 -5.65 12.69 0.81
C ALA A 34 -4.14 12.71 0.97
N VAL A 35 -3.56 13.91 1.04
CA VAL A 35 -2.18 14.09 1.47
C VAL A 35 -2.15 14.01 2.99
N GLN A 36 -1.62 12.91 3.51
CA GLN A 36 -1.41 12.74 4.94
C GLN A 36 -0.09 13.37 5.34
N ARG A 37 -0.12 14.12 6.44
CA ARG A 37 1.07 14.66 7.08
C ARG A 37 1.27 14.00 8.44
N VAL A 38 2.47 13.50 8.68
CA VAL A 38 2.90 12.97 9.98
C VAL A 38 3.93 13.93 10.55
N MET A 39 3.62 14.53 11.69
CA MET A 39 4.51 15.46 12.39
C MET A 39 5.05 14.79 13.64
N VAL A 40 6.37 14.79 13.80
CA VAL A 40 7.04 14.22 14.96
C VAL A 40 7.47 15.35 15.88
N PHE A 41 7.16 15.23 17.16
CA PHE A 41 7.50 16.19 18.20
C PHE A 41 8.29 15.49 19.30
N ARG A 42 9.24 16.21 19.94
CA ARG A 42 9.88 15.71 21.16
C ARG A 42 8.87 15.61 22.31
N GLN A 43 7.96 16.58 22.36
CA GLN A 43 6.86 16.67 23.32
C GLN A 43 5.74 17.50 22.69
N VAL A 44 4.49 17.18 23.05
CA VAL A 44 3.32 18.02 22.73
C VAL A 44 2.90 18.73 24.02
N VAL A 45 2.91 20.06 24.00
CA VAL A 45 2.51 20.91 25.13
C VAL A 45 1.21 21.62 24.74
N LEU A 46 0.16 21.44 25.54
CA LEU A 46 -1.12 22.12 25.32
C LEU A 46 -0.97 23.63 25.55
N ASP A 47 -1.80 24.41 24.87
CA ASP A 47 -1.82 25.88 24.96
C ASP A 47 -0.47 26.55 24.59
N GLN A 48 0.34 25.86 23.78
CA GLN A 48 1.64 26.36 23.31
C GLN A 48 1.84 26.09 21.83
N VAL A 49 2.76 26.85 21.22
CA VAL A 49 3.19 26.60 19.85
C VAL A 49 4.10 25.37 19.82
N ASN A 50 3.61 24.29 19.20
CA ASN A 50 4.35 23.04 19.04
C ASN A 50 5.13 23.07 17.71
N ARG A 51 6.47 23.01 17.77
CA ARG A 51 7.34 22.93 16.58
C ARG A 51 7.78 21.49 16.34
N ALA A 52 7.40 20.93 15.20
CA ALA A 52 7.79 19.58 14.84
C ALA A 52 9.30 19.50 14.56
N VAL A 53 9.93 18.43 15.02
CA VAL A 53 11.34 18.12 14.71
C VAL A 53 11.48 17.42 13.36
N ALA A 54 10.42 16.77 12.88
CA ALA A 54 10.34 16.20 11.55
C ALA A 54 8.90 16.25 11.03
N THR A 55 8.75 16.37 9.72
CA THR A 55 7.46 16.31 9.04
C THR A 55 7.59 15.40 7.83
N TYR A 56 6.71 14.41 7.74
CA TYR A 56 6.61 13.50 6.62
C TYR A 56 5.28 13.73 5.91
N GLN A 57 5.28 13.64 4.59
CA GLN A 57 4.08 13.73 3.77
C GLN A 57 3.99 12.51 2.86
N GLY A 58 2.78 12.01 2.65
CA GLY A 58 2.55 10.87 1.78
C GLY A 58 1.11 10.79 1.31
N ALA A 59 0.89 9.98 0.27
CA ALA A 59 -0.44 9.68 -0.21
C ALA A 59 -1.18 8.78 0.77
N ALA A 60 -2.44 9.09 1.05
CA ALA A 60 -3.30 8.33 1.94
C ALA A 60 -4.75 8.31 1.42
N GLY A 61 -5.62 7.67 2.19
CA GLY A 61 -6.98 7.31 1.81
C GLY A 61 -7.16 5.80 1.94
N LYS A 62 -8.37 5.35 2.26
CA LYS A 62 -8.61 3.92 2.51
C LYS A 62 -8.23 3.07 1.29
N ALA A 63 -8.71 3.46 0.11
CA ALA A 63 -8.41 2.77 -1.14
C ALA A 63 -6.91 2.78 -1.48
N VAL A 64 -6.25 3.93 -1.30
CA VAL A 64 -4.80 4.08 -1.49
C VAL A 64 -4.02 3.13 -0.57
N ASN A 65 -4.40 3.05 0.70
CA ASN A 65 -3.74 2.15 1.65
C ASN A 65 -4.00 0.67 1.33
N VAL A 66 -5.21 0.33 0.88
CA VAL A 66 -5.51 -1.03 0.40
C VAL A 66 -4.65 -1.39 -0.81
N ALA A 67 -4.51 -0.50 -1.80
CA ALA A 67 -3.65 -0.71 -2.95
C ALA A 67 -2.19 -0.94 -2.54
N LYS A 68 -1.67 -0.17 -1.60
CA LYS A 68 -0.30 -0.37 -1.07
C LYS A 68 -0.12 -1.73 -0.40
N VAL A 69 -1.08 -2.15 0.43
CA VAL A 69 -0.99 -3.45 1.11
C VAL A 69 -1.09 -4.59 0.11
N LEU A 70 -2.00 -4.51 -0.86
CA LEU A 70 -2.13 -5.50 -1.94
C LEU A 70 -0.85 -5.61 -2.77
N GLN A 71 -0.18 -4.49 -3.08
CA GLN A 71 1.11 -4.49 -3.75
C GLN A 71 2.18 -5.23 -2.94
N VAL A 72 2.28 -4.98 -1.63
CA VAL A 72 3.21 -5.68 -0.72
C VAL A 72 2.91 -7.19 -0.67
N LEU A 73 1.66 -7.59 -0.83
CA LEU A 73 1.24 -9.00 -0.88
C LEU A 73 1.45 -9.67 -2.25
N GLY A 74 2.02 -8.95 -3.24
CA GLY A 74 2.35 -9.47 -4.56
C GLY A 74 1.23 -9.35 -5.60
N ALA A 75 0.17 -8.60 -5.32
CA ALA A 75 -0.87 -8.27 -6.31
C ALA A 75 -0.53 -6.96 -7.04
N THR A 76 -1.20 -6.70 -8.16
CA THR A 76 -1.07 -5.46 -8.95
C THR A 76 -2.40 -4.70 -8.96
N PRO A 77 -2.76 -4.00 -7.86
CA PRO A 77 -4.01 -3.25 -7.78
C PRO A 77 -3.94 -1.90 -8.51
N VAL A 78 -5.09 -1.42 -8.99
CA VAL A 78 -5.23 -0.07 -9.56
C VAL A 78 -6.01 0.81 -8.60
N ALA A 79 -5.41 1.91 -8.13
CA ALA A 79 -6.09 2.91 -7.31
C ALA A 79 -6.87 3.89 -8.18
N ILE A 80 -8.18 4.01 -7.94
CA ILE A 80 -9.09 4.84 -8.74
C ILE A 80 -9.91 5.77 -7.86
N GLY A 81 -10.37 6.89 -8.42
CA GLY A 81 -11.14 7.90 -7.72
C GLY A 81 -11.04 9.27 -8.35
N PHE A 82 -11.11 10.32 -7.52
CA PHE A 82 -11.03 11.71 -7.95
C PHE A 82 -9.80 12.40 -7.36
N LEU A 83 -9.10 13.18 -8.17
CA LEU A 83 -8.01 14.06 -7.77
C LEU A 83 -8.27 15.47 -8.29
N GLY A 84 -7.64 16.48 -7.70
CA GLY A 84 -7.80 17.86 -8.17
C GLY A 84 -6.70 18.79 -7.67
N GLY A 85 -6.30 19.73 -8.53
CA GLY A 85 -5.30 20.76 -8.24
C GLY A 85 -3.92 20.20 -7.85
N ALA A 86 -3.11 21.05 -7.20
CA ALA A 86 -1.73 20.71 -6.81
C ALA A 86 -1.65 19.52 -5.84
N THR A 87 -2.63 19.38 -4.94
CA THR A 87 -2.74 18.23 -4.02
C THR A 87 -2.94 16.93 -4.79
N GLY A 88 -3.78 16.95 -5.83
CA GLY A 88 -4.00 15.81 -6.71
C GLY A 88 -2.72 15.40 -7.45
N GLU A 89 -1.98 16.37 -7.98
CA GLU A 89 -0.71 16.11 -8.66
C GLU A 89 0.34 15.51 -7.71
N PHE A 90 0.44 16.03 -6.49
CA PHE A 90 1.31 15.44 -5.46
C PHE A 90 0.95 13.97 -5.16
N LEU A 91 -0.36 13.65 -5.07
CA LEU A 91 -0.82 12.29 -4.82
C LEU A 91 -0.46 11.36 -5.97
N ARG A 92 -0.71 11.79 -7.22
CA ARG A 92 -0.36 11.04 -8.44
C ARG A 92 1.14 10.75 -8.49
N ALA A 93 1.97 11.78 -8.32
CA ALA A 93 3.42 11.63 -8.32
C ALA A 93 3.92 10.71 -7.19
N THR A 94 3.36 10.84 -5.98
CA THR A 94 3.75 10.02 -4.83
C THR A 94 3.41 8.54 -5.05
N LEU A 95 2.23 8.24 -5.61
CA LEU A 95 1.82 6.86 -5.89
C LEU A 95 2.61 6.24 -7.03
N ALA A 96 2.89 7.01 -8.09
CA ALA A 96 3.74 6.58 -9.18
C ALA A 96 5.17 6.25 -8.71
N ALA A 97 5.75 7.08 -7.83
CA ALA A 97 7.06 6.81 -7.23
C ALA A 97 7.11 5.56 -6.34
N GLN A 98 5.95 5.11 -5.85
CA GLN A 98 5.79 3.86 -5.08
C GLN A 98 5.43 2.66 -5.98
N GLY A 99 5.37 2.84 -7.30
CA GLY A 99 4.99 1.80 -8.26
C GLY A 99 3.52 1.36 -8.16
N ILE A 100 2.66 2.18 -7.55
CA ILE A 100 1.23 1.89 -7.45
C ILE A 100 0.56 2.36 -8.74
N GLU A 101 -0.16 1.46 -9.41
CA GLU A 101 -0.94 1.79 -10.60
C GLU A 101 -2.15 2.64 -10.22
N THR A 102 -2.45 3.66 -11.02
CA THR A 102 -3.53 4.61 -10.72
C THR A 102 -4.32 5.00 -11.96
N ASP A 103 -5.64 5.13 -11.82
CA ASP A 103 -6.54 5.69 -12.83
C ASP A 103 -7.55 6.64 -12.16
N PHE A 104 -7.05 7.82 -11.80
CA PHE A 104 -7.84 8.88 -11.17
C PHE A 104 -8.39 9.85 -12.22
N VAL A 105 -9.67 10.22 -12.05
CA VAL A 105 -10.31 11.33 -12.76
C VAL A 105 -9.85 12.65 -12.15
N THR A 106 -9.53 13.66 -12.98
CA THR A 106 -9.02 14.99 -12.59
C THR A 106 -9.84 16.12 -13.15
#